data_AF-B3Q1A3-F1
#
_entry.id   AF-B3Q1A3-F1
#
_cell.length_a   1.000
_cell.length_b   1.000
_cell.length_c   1.000
_cell.angle_alpha   90.00
_cell.angle_beta   90.00
_cell.angle_gamma   90.00
#
_symmetry.space_group_name_H-M   'P 1'
#
loop_
_entity.id
_entity.type
_entity.pdbx_description
1 polymer ?
#
loop_
_entity_poly.entity_id
_entity_poly.type
_entity_poly.pdbx_seq_one_letter_code
_entity_poly.pdbx_strand_id
1 'polypeptide(L)'
;MPLNMRIKPATRNLIDRATELLGKTRTDFMLEASERRAQEVLLDRTVFTVSSEIYAEYLARLNAPAEPNERLKRTMSTKAPWDET
;
A
#
# COMPACT_ATOMS: atom_id res chain seq x y z
N MET A 1 -24.21 -5.41 1.68
CA MET A 1 -24.28 -5.85 0.27
C MET A 1 -23.69 -7.26 0.19
N PRO A 2 -24.42 -8.27 -0.33
CA PRO A 2 -23.89 -9.63 -0.44
C PRO A 2 -22.80 -9.71 -1.51
N LEU A 3 -21.68 -10.37 -1.20
CA LEU A 3 -20.60 -10.66 -2.13
C LEU A 3 -20.80 -12.07 -2.70
N ASN A 4 -21.01 -12.18 -4.01
CA ASN A 4 -21.25 -13.47 -4.68
C ASN A 4 -20.01 -13.88 -5.48
N MET A 5 -19.45 -15.05 -5.21
CA MET A 5 -18.20 -15.51 -5.83
C MET A 5 -18.34 -16.93 -6.38
N ARG A 6 -17.81 -17.16 -7.58
CA ARG A 6 -17.67 -18.50 -8.15
C ARG A 6 -16.28 -19.05 -7.82
N ILE A 7 -16.24 -20.18 -7.12
CA ILE A 7 -15.00 -20.85 -6.72
C ILE A 7 -14.98 -22.27 -7.26
N LYS A 8 -13.80 -22.72 -7.71
CA LYS A 8 -13.61 -24.11 -8.16
C LYS A 8 -13.77 -25.07 -6.97
N PRO A 9 -14.28 -26.30 -7.18
CA PRO A 9 -14.46 -27.27 -6.09
C PRO A 9 -13.18 -27.54 -5.29
N ALA A 10 -12.02 -27.64 -5.96
CA ALA A 10 -10.74 -27.86 -5.30
C ALA A 10 -10.37 -26.72 -4.33
N THR A 11 -10.57 -25.47 -4.74
CA THR A 11 -10.32 -24.28 -3.90
C THR A 11 -11.28 -24.23 -2.73
N ARG A 12 -12.57 -24.56 -2.96
CA ARG A 12 -13.56 -24.67 -1.89
C ARG A 12 -13.14 -25.71 -0.85
N ASN A 13 -12.77 -26.91 -1.27
CA ASN A 13 -12.36 -27.98 -0.36
C ASN A 13 -11.14 -27.60 0.48
N LEU A 14 -10.20 -26.84 -0.09
CA LEU A 14 -9.03 -26.34 0.64
C LEU A 14 -9.45 -25.32 1.71
N ILE A 15 -10.35 -24.39 1.38
CA ILE A 15 -10.88 -23.40 2.33
C ILE A 15 -11.66 -24.09 3.45
N ASP A 16 -12.50 -25.07 3.10
CA ASP A 16 -13.33 -25.80 4.06
C ASP A 16 -12.44 -26.47 5.13
N ARG A 17 -11.36 -27.16 4.72
CA ARG A 17 -10.39 -27.73 5.66
C ARG A 17 -9.73 -26.69 6.56
N ALA A 18 -9.36 -25.53 6.01
CA ALA A 18 -8.76 -24.46 6.81
C ALA A 18 -9.75 -23.91 7.85
N THR A 19 -11.02 -23.76 7.46
CA THR A 19 -12.08 -23.27 8.35
C THR A 19 -12.42 -24.26 9.46
N GLU A 20 -12.41 -25.57 9.16
CA GLU A 20 -12.60 -26.63 10.15
C GLU A 20 -11.52 -26.60 11.22
N LEU A 21 -10.24 -26.43 10.82
CA LEU A 21 -9.11 -26.34 11.76
C LEU A 21 -9.16 -25.08 12.64
N LEU A 22 -9.65 -23.97 12.09
CA LEU A 22 -9.70 -22.68 12.78
C LEU A 22 -11.00 -22.45 13.56
N GLY A 23 -12.00 -23.32 13.40
CA GLY A 23 -13.33 -23.15 14.00
C GLY A 23 -14.07 -21.89 13.51
N LYS A 24 -13.75 -21.41 12.29
CA LYS A 24 -14.32 -20.19 11.70
C LYS A 24 -15.32 -20.53 10.59
N THR A 25 -16.19 -19.59 10.24
CA THR A 25 -17.03 -19.76 9.04
C THR A 25 -16.22 -19.48 7.78
N ARG A 26 -16.66 -20.01 6.63
CA ARG A 26 -16.05 -19.70 5.33
C ARG A 26 -16.08 -18.21 5.02
N THR A 27 -17.18 -17.54 5.35
CA THR A 27 -17.35 -16.10 5.09
C THR A 27 -16.33 -15.31 5.89
N ASP A 28 -16.18 -15.60 7.19
CA ASP A 28 -15.24 -14.89 8.06
C ASP A 28 -13.80 -15.11 7.59
N PHE A 29 -13.45 -16.36 7.26
CA PHE A 29 -12.12 -16.69 6.75
C PHE A 29 -11.79 -15.95 5.45
N MET A 30 -12.74 -15.92 4.50
CA MET A 30 -12.54 -15.25 3.23
C MET A 30 -12.47 -13.73 3.37
N LEU A 31 -13.26 -13.14 4.27
CA LEU A 31 -13.25 -11.72 4.54
C LEU A 31 -11.92 -11.29 5.16
N GLU A 32 -11.47 -11.99 6.21
CA GLU A 32 -10.20 -11.73 6.88
C GLU A 32 -9.01 -11.88 5.93
N ALA A 33 -9.00 -12.94 5.12
CA ALA A 33 -7.95 -13.14 4.11
C ALA A 33 -7.93 -12.01 3.06
N SER A 34 -9.10 -11.54 2.64
CA SER A 34 -9.24 -10.45 1.66
C SER A 34 -8.79 -9.12 2.25
N GLU A 35 -9.19 -8.82 3.48
CA GLU A 35 -8.80 -7.60 4.19
C GLU A 35 -7.28 -7.54 4.39
N ARG A 36 -6.69 -8.62 4.92
CA ARG A 36 -5.25 -8.70 5.10
C ARG A 36 -4.51 -8.47 3.79
N ARG A 37 -4.96 -9.10 2.70
CA ARG A 37 -4.33 -8.92 1.39
C ARG A 37 -4.48 -7.50 0.85
N ALA A 38 -5.64 -6.87 1.06
CA ALA A 38 -5.84 -5.47 0.67
C ALA A 38 -4.90 -4.53 1.44
N GLN A 39 -4.75 -4.74 2.76
CA GLN A 39 -3.81 -3.97 3.58
C GLN A 39 -2.36 -4.14 3.11
N GLU A 40 -1.92 -5.38 2.86
CA GLU A 40 -0.58 -5.65 2.32
C GLU A 40 -0.32 -4.90 1.00
N VAL A 41 -1.28 -4.92 0.07
CA VAL A 41 -1.13 -4.23 -1.23
C VAL A 41 -1.07 -2.71 -1.07
N LEU A 42 -1.85 -2.15 -0.14
CA LEU A 42 -1.80 -0.72 0.14
C LEU A 42 -0.49 -0.31 0.81
N LEU A 43 0.03 -1.12 1.73
CA LEU A 43 1.30 -0.88 2.40
C LEU A 43 2.48 -0.99 1.45
N ASP A 44 2.47 -1.95 0.52
CA ASP A 44 3.51 -2.09 -0.51
C ASP A 44 3.67 -0.81 -1.36
N ARG A 45 2.59 -0.03 -1.51
CA ARG A 45 2.60 1.22 -2.27
C ARG A 45 3.01 2.45 -1.44
N THR A 46 3.00 2.37 -0.11
CA THR A 46 3.29 3.50 0.78
C THR A 46 4.61 3.35 1.55
N VAL A 47 5.14 2.13 1.67
CA VAL A 47 6.35 1.83 2.43
C VAL A 47 7.54 1.61 1.50
N PHE A 48 8.48 2.55 1.51
CA PHE A 48 9.75 2.40 0.79
C PHE A 48 10.76 1.67 1.67
N THR A 49 11.08 0.43 1.32
CA THR A 49 12.14 -0.35 2.00
C THR A 49 13.47 -0.02 1.35
N VAL A 50 14.43 0.46 2.15
CA VAL A 50 15.79 0.82 1.71
C VAL A 50 16.83 0.20 2.64
N SER A 51 18.07 0.07 2.18
CA SER A 51 19.17 -0.40 3.04
C SER A 51 19.51 0.65 4.11
N SER A 52 20.22 0.23 5.15
CA SER A 52 20.70 1.12 6.23
C SER A 52 21.52 2.29 5.70
N GLU A 53 22.31 2.07 4.66
CA GLU A 53 23.19 3.07 4.06
C GLU A 53 22.37 4.17 3.37
N ILE A 54 21.38 3.77 2.56
CA ILE A 54 20.47 4.71 1.88
C ILE A 54 19.61 5.47 2.91
N TYR A 55 19.17 4.81 3.97
CA TYR A 55 18.44 5.46 5.04
C TYR A 55 19.28 6.54 5.76
N ALA A 56 20.55 6.24 6.04
CA ALA A 56 21.47 7.21 6.64
C ALA A 56 21.75 8.41 5.72
N GLU A 57 21.97 8.17 4.42
CA GLU A 57 22.15 9.23 3.42
C GLU A 57 20.89 10.11 3.30
N TYR A 58 19.70 9.49 3.30
CA TYR A 58 18.44 10.19 3.30
C TYR A 58 18.29 11.08 4.53
N LEU A 59 18.57 10.57 5.74
CA LEU A 59 18.50 11.36 6.97
C LEU A 59 19.50 12.52 6.97
N ALA A 60 20.72 12.31 6.46
CA ALA A 60 21.71 13.38 6.33
C ALA A 60 21.20 14.52 5.45
N ARG A 61 20.55 14.19 4.32
CA ARG A 61 19.94 15.19 3.42
C ARG A 61 18.70 15.85 4.00
N LEU A 62 17.85 15.08 4.70
CA LEU A 62 16.63 15.59 5.32
C LEU A 62 16.92 16.60 6.44
N ASN A 63 17.98 16.36 7.22
CA ASN A 63 18.40 17.24 8.31
C ASN A 63 19.29 18.41 7.86
N ALA A 64 19.80 18.38 6.62
CA ALA A 64 20.59 19.48 6.09
C ALA A 64 19.70 20.73 5.88
N PRO A 65 20.24 21.95 6.08
CA PRO A 65 19.51 23.16 5.76
C PRO A 65 19.15 23.17 4.27
N ALA A 66 17.94 23.64 3.95
CA ALA A 66 17.49 23.73 2.57
C ALA A 66 18.40 24.68 1.78
N GLU A 67 19.14 24.14 0.82
CA GLU A 67 19.95 24.94 -0.08
C GLU A 67 19.06 25.54 -1.19
N PRO A 68 19.13 26.86 -1.43
CA PRO A 68 18.30 27.50 -2.43
C PRO A 68 18.57 26.95 -3.84
N ASN A 69 17.58 26.29 -4.42
CA ASN A 69 17.62 25.84 -5.81
C ASN A 69 16.88 26.85 -6.71
N GLU A 70 17.62 27.66 -7.46
CA GLU A 70 17.06 28.70 -8.34
C GLU A 70 16.07 28.14 -9.38
N ARG A 71 16.29 26.91 -9.86
CA ARG A 71 15.33 26.25 -10.76
C ARG A 71 14.04 25.90 -10.04
N LEU A 72 14.14 25.37 -8.81
CA LEU A 72 12.98 25.05 -7.98
C LEU A 72 12.19 26.31 -7.63
N LYS A 73 12.88 27.41 -7.25
CA LYS A 73 12.24 28.71 -7.00
C LYS A 73 11.46 29.19 -8.22
N ARG A 74 12.08 29.19 -9.40
CA ARG A 74 11.41 29.54 -10.66
C ARG A 74 10.18 28.66 -10.88
N THR A 75 10.27 27.35 -10.68
CA THR A 75 9.12 26.43 -10.82
C THR A 75 8.00 26.77 -9.85
N MET A 76 8.32 27.02 -8.57
CA MET A 76 7.31 27.36 -7.54
C MET A 76 6.64 28.72 -7.77
N SER A 77 7.31 29.65 -8.47
CA SER A 77 6.77 30.97 -8.83
C SER A 77 6.11 31.01 -10.21
N THR A 78 6.16 29.92 -10.98
CA THR A 78 5.52 29.85 -12.29
C THR A 78 4.03 29.56 -12.11
N LYS A 79 3.15 30.38 -12.72
CA LYS A 79 1.70 30.14 -12.70
C LYS A 79 1.41 28.73 -13.23
N ALA A 80 0.64 27.94 -12.49
CA ALA A 80 0.35 26.60 -12.93
C ALA A 80 -0.55 26.65 -14.18
N PRO A 81 -0.36 25.76 -15.17
CA PRO A 81 -1.14 25.78 -16.40
C PRO A 81 -2.64 25.50 -16.21
N TRP A 82 -3.05 25.05 -15.02
CA TRP A 82 -4.44 24.85 -14.62
C TRP A 82 -4.95 25.89 -13.62
N ASP A 83 -4.13 26.87 -13.22
CA ASP A 83 -4.63 28.02 -12.49
C ASP A 83 -5.45 28.85 -13.48
N GLU A 84 -6.78 28.79 -13.35
CA GLU A 84 -7.72 29.55 -14.17
C GLU A 84 -7.31 31.04 -14.22
N THR A 85 -7.61 31.67 -15.35
CA THR A 85 -7.28 33.08 -15.58
C THR A 85 -8.29 33.97 -14.88
#